data_AF-A0A659UDG9-F1
#
_entry.id   AF-A0A659UDG9-F1
#
_cell.length_a   1.000
_cell.length_b   1.000
_cell.length_c   1.000
_cell.angle_alpha   90.00
_cell.angle_beta   90.00
_cell.angle_gamma   90.00
#
_symmetry.space_group_name_H-M   'P 1'
#
loop_
_entity.id
_entity.type
_entity.pdbx_description
1 polymer ?
#
loop_
_entity_poly.entity_id
_entity_poly.type
_entity_poly.pdbx_seq_one_letter_code
_entity_poly.pdbx_strand_id
1 'polypeptide(L)'
;MGDEPPFLLRCGRRFRAIVGFAESARSLDELPYAFNLAIASALDNASSAGEPRLKVCHWVVDGKVSTIEIVALPLSCRWPGEYFLLFLRPRASQFELSSLLINSTQEGVMGL
;
A
#
# COMPACT_ATOMS: atom_id res chain seq x y z
N MET A 1 -6.16 -21.19 8.88
CA MET A 1 -5.54 -20.90 10.19
C MET A 1 -5.75 -19.41 10.41
N GLY A 2 -6.74 -19.04 11.22
CA GLY A 2 -7.12 -17.66 11.54
C GLY A 2 -7.56 -16.79 10.36
N ASP A 3 -8.83 -16.86 9.96
CA ASP A 3 -9.45 -15.96 8.97
C ASP A 3 -9.81 -14.60 9.58
N GLU A 4 -8.98 -14.10 10.50
CA GLU A 4 -9.18 -12.77 11.09
C GLU A 4 -8.52 -11.75 10.16
N PRO A 5 -9.26 -10.71 9.73
CA PRO A 5 -8.72 -9.72 8.82
C PRO A 5 -7.54 -9.00 9.48
N PRO A 6 -6.43 -8.80 8.74
CA PRO A 6 -5.27 -8.13 9.29
C PRO A 6 -5.63 -6.70 9.71
N PHE A 7 -5.24 -6.33 10.93
CA PHE A 7 -5.59 -5.05 11.56
C PHE A 7 -4.35 -4.22 11.89
N LEU A 8 -4.52 -2.90 11.88
CA LEU A 8 -3.47 -1.93 12.15
C LEU A 8 -3.34 -1.69 13.66
N LEU A 9 -2.23 -2.13 14.24
CA LEU A 9 -1.88 -1.86 15.65
C LEU A 9 -1.51 -0.38 15.87
N ARG A 10 -0.72 0.17 14.96
CA ARG A 10 -0.18 1.53 14.97
C ARG A 10 0.04 1.99 13.53
N CYS A 11 -0.20 3.27 13.26
CA CYS A 11 0.18 3.89 12.00
C CYS A 11 0.69 5.31 12.23
N GLY A 12 1.72 5.70 11.47
CA GLY A 12 2.30 7.04 11.54
C GLY A 12 1.51 8.07 10.72
N ARG A 13 1.73 9.36 11.00
CA ARG A 13 1.07 10.47 10.27
C ARG A 13 1.28 10.41 8.75
N ARG A 14 2.49 10.05 8.31
CA ARG A 14 2.80 9.92 6.87
C ARG A 14 2.01 8.81 6.19
N PHE A 15 1.85 7.66 6.85
CA PHE A 15 1.00 6.59 6.32
C PHE A 15 -0.41 7.10 6.11
N ARG A 16 -1.02 7.69 7.15
CA ARG A 16 -2.38 8.23 7.09
C ARG A 16 -2.57 9.23 5.97
N ALA A 17 -1.61 10.13 5.78
CA ALA A 17 -1.64 11.13 4.70
C ALA A 17 -1.60 10.49 3.30
N ILE A 18 -0.80 9.44 3.10
CA ILE A 18 -0.69 8.75 1.80
C ILE A 18 -1.97 7.98 1.46
N VAL A 19 -2.50 7.25 2.44
CA VAL A 19 -3.65 6.34 2.20
C VAL A 19 -5.01 7.00 2.44
N GLY A 20 -5.05 8.25 2.91
CA GLY A 20 -6.30 8.96 3.24
C GLY A 20 -7.04 8.34 4.43
N PHE A 21 -6.33 7.72 5.36
CA PHE A 21 -6.91 6.88 6.41
C PHE A 21 -7.31 7.68 7.64
N ALA A 22 -8.57 7.49 8.08
CA ALA A 22 -9.12 8.17 9.25
C ALA A 22 -8.40 7.75 10.55
N GLU A 23 -8.39 8.63 11.55
CA GLU A 23 -7.62 8.40 12.78
C GLU A 23 -8.10 7.21 13.62
N SER A 24 -9.40 6.90 13.51
CA SER A 24 -10.10 5.84 14.24
C SER A 24 -10.08 4.49 13.53
N ALA A 25 -9.71 4.45 12.24
CA ALA A 25 -9.76 3.26 11.43
C ALA A 25 -8.71 2.24 11.91
N ARG A 26 -9.11 0.98 11.97
CA ARG A 26 -8.30 -0.11 12.54
C ARG A 26 -8.15 -1.28 11.58
N SER A 27 -9.10 -1.48 10.67
CA SER A 27 -9.03 -2.56 9.68
C SER A 27 -8.33 -2.10 8.40
N LEU A 28 -7.60 -3.03 7.76
CA LEU A 28 -7.10 -2.81 6.39
C LEU A 28 -8.24 -2.73 5.35
N ASP A 29 -9.43 -3.23 5.69
CA ASP A 29 -10.63 -3.16 4.82
C ASP A 29 -11.17 -1.74 4.66
N GLU A 30 -10.82 -0.84 5.58
CA GLU A 30 -11.18 0.57 5.52
C GLU A 30 -10.23 1.35 4.58
N LEU A 31 -9.18 0.72 4.06
CA LEU A 31 -8.29 1.34 3.08
C LEU A 31 -8.90 1.33 1.68
N PRO A 32 -8.51 2.29 0.82
CA PRO A 32 -8.80 2.19 -0.59
C PRO A 32 -8.34 0.85 -1.18
N TYR A 33 -9.15 0.26 -2.06
CA TYR A 33 -8.95 -1.08 -2.62
C TYR A 33 -7.52 -1.33 -3.13
N ALA A 34 -6.93 -0.36 -3.84
CA ALA A 34 -5.58 -0.48 -4.38
C ALA A 34 -4.52 -0.68 -3.28
N PHE A 35 -4.68 -0.05 -2.12
CA PHE A 35 -3.79 -0.25 -0.98
C PHE A 35 -4.06 -1.57 -0.27
N ASN A 36 -5.32 -1.94 -0.07
CA ASN A 36 -5.67 -3.22 0.55
C ASN A 36 -5.05 -4.38 -0.25
N LEU A 37 -5.30 -4.43 -1.56
CA LEU A 37 -4.77 -5.48 -2.44
C LEU A 37 -3.23 -5.54 -2.41
N ALA A 38 -2.56 -4.40 -2.51
CA ALA A 38 -1.10 -4.35 -2.53
C ALA A 38 -0.48 -4.70 -1.18
N ILE A 39 -1.09 -4.29 -0.06
CA ILE A 39 -0.64 -4.62 1.30
C ILE A 39 -0.87 -6.11 1.57
N ALA A 40 -2.07 -6.65 1.30
CA ALA A 40 -2.36 -8.07 1.48
C ALA A 40 -1.37 -8.93 0.69
N SER A 41 -1.13 -8.60 -0.58
CA SER A 41 -0.13 -9.29 -1.40
C SER A 41 1.29 -9.16 -0.84
N ALA A 42 1.66 -8.01 -0.25
CA ALA A 42 2.97 -7.85 0.37
C ALA A 42 3.11 -8.71 1.63
N LEU A 43 2.07 -8.76 2.46
CA LEU A 43 2.02 -9.57 3.69
C LEU A 43 2.11 -11.06 3.37
N ASP A 44 1.29 -11.57 2.44
CA ASP A 44 1.26 -12.98 2.05
C ASP A 44 2.63 -13.45 1.53
N ASN A 45 3.26 -12.64 0.69
CA ASN A 45 4.58 -12.96 0.14
C ASN A 45 5.68 -12.86 1.20
N ALA A 46 5.60 -11.90 2.13
CA ALA A 46 6.58 -11.74 3.19
C ALA A 46 6.47 -12.86 4.25
N SER A 47 5.25 -13.24 4.62
CA SER A 47 4.97 -14.39 5.49
C SER A 47 5.52 -15.69 4.87
N SER A 48 5.14 -15.97 3.61
CA SER A 48 5.55 -17.19 2.91
C SER A 48 7.07 -17.28 2.73
N ALA A 49 7.75 -16.16 2.52
CA ALA A 49 9.20 -16.12 2.33
C ALA A 49 10.00 -16.02 3.64
N GLY A 50 9.39 -15.56 4.74
CA GLY A 50 10.12 -15.22 5.97
C GLY A 50 11.06 -14.01 5.81
N GLU A 51 10.89 -13.19 4.77
CA GLU A 51 11.79 -12.11 4.39
C GLU A 51 11.02 -10.85 3.97
N PRO A 52 11.64 -9.66 4.02
CA PRO A 52 11.02 -8.45 3.51
C PRO A 52 10.59 -8.55 2.04
N ARG A 53 9.37 -8.12 1.73
CA ARG A 53 8.85 -8.09 0.34
C ARG A 53 8.32 -6.72 -0.04
N LEU A 54 8.68 -6.29 -1.25
CA LEU A 54 8.22 -5.06 -1.87
C LEU A 54 7.05 -5.36 -2.81
N LYS A 55 6.01 -4.54 -2.70
CA LYS A 55 4.94 -4.40 -3.70
C LYS A 55 4.84 -2.94 -4.11
N VAL A 56 4.22 -2.72 -5.25
CA VAL A 56 3.93 -1.38 -5.75
C VAL A 56 2.45 -1.27 -6.10
N CYS A 57 1.89 -0.09 -5.88
CA CYS A 57 0.60 0.28 -6.46
C CYS A 57 0.69 1.70 -7.01
N HIS A 58 -0.31 2.10 -7.79
CA HIS A 58 -0.41 3.48 -8.28
C HIS A 58 -1.53 4.18 -7.51
N TRP A 59 -1.22 5.38 -7.01
CA TRP A 59 -2.19 6.18 -6.26
C TRP A 59 -1.99 7.67 -6.53
N VAL A 60 -3.07 8.43 -6.36
CA VAL A 60 -3.03 9.89 -6.49
C VAL A 60 -2.59 10.49 -5.16
N VAL A 61 -1.47 11.20 -5.17
CA VAL A 61 -0.94 11.96 -4.03
C VAL A 61 -0.83 13.41 -4.48
N ASP A 62 -1.50 14.32 -3.77
CA ASP A 62 -1.50 15.76 -4.08
C ASP A 62 -1.85 16.08 -5.55
N GLY A 63 -2.82 15.34 -6.11
CA GLY A 63 -3.29 15.52 -7.50
C GLY A 63 -2.41 14.85 -8.58
N LYS A 64 -1.28 14.26 -8.20
CA LYS A 64 -0.36 13.57 -9.13
C LYS A 64 -0.42 12.07 -8.93
N VAL A 65 -0.36 11.32 -10.02
CA VAL A 65 -0.20 9.87 -9.95
C VAL A 65 1.24 9.55 -9.55
N SER A 66 1.39 8.82 -8.45
CA SER A 66 2.66 8.32 -7.97
C SER A 66 2.61 6.80 -7.86
N THR A 67 3.73 6.16 -8.18
CA THR A 67 3.96 4.76 -7.79
C THR A 67 4.30 4.75 -6.30
N ILE A 68 3.48 4.09 -5.50
CA ILE A 68 3.71 3.89 -4.07
C ILE A 68 4.42 2.56 -3.87
N GLU A 69 5.59 2.61 -3.25
CA GLU A 69 6.31 1.44 -2.78
C GLU A 69 5.78 1.04 -1.40
N ILE A 70 5.46 -0.24 -1.26
CA ILE A 70 4.94 -0.86 -0.03
C ILE A 70 5.87 -2.00 0.34
N VAL A 71 6.57 -1.87 1.46
CA VAL A 71 7.45 -2.91 1.98
C VAL A 71 6.84 -3.51 3.23
N ALA A 72 6.62 -4.82 3.22
CA ALA A 72 6.24 -5.61 4.39
C ALA A 72 7.48 -6.30 4.95
N LEU A 73 7.80 -6.03 6.21
CA LEU A 73 8.89 -6.67 6.94
C LEU A 73 8.30 -7.57 8.03
N PRO A 74 8.48 -8.89 7.94
CA PRO A 74 8.12 -9.80 9.03
C PRO A 74 8.92 -9.45 10.29
N LEU A 75 8.26 -9.41 11.44
CA LEU A 75 8.87 -9.12 12.72
C LEU A 75 8.94 -10.39 13.57
N SER A 76 10.13 -10.70 14.09
CA SER A 76 10.30 -11.73 15.11
C SER A 76 9.80 -11.21 16.46
N CYS A 77 8.51 -11.43 16.72
CA CYS A 77 7.88 -11.03 17.97
C CYS A 77 7.74 -12.23 18.92
N ARG A 78 7.97 -12.00 20.21
CA ARG A 78 7.78 -13.01 21.26
C ARG A 78 6.30 -13.28 21.60
N TRP A 79 5.39 -12.49 21.04
CA TRP A 79 3.97 -12.54 21.31
C TRP A 79 3.28 -13.42 20.26
N PRO A 80 2.18 -14.11 20.61
CA PRO A 80 1.44 -14.91 19.64
C PRO A 80 0.96 -14.06 18.45
N GLY A 81 1.01 -14.64 17.25
CA GLY A 81 0.58 -14.01 16.00
C GLY A 81 1.73 -13.60 15.08
N GLU A 82 1.37 -13.24 13.85
CA GLU A 82 2.30 -12.68 12.86
C GLU A 82 2.25 -11.17 12.91
N TYR A 83 3.42 -10.55 13.01
CA TYR A 83 3.55 -9.10 13.09
C TYR A 83 4.40 -8.61 11.93
N PHE A 84 3.94 -7.53 11.31
CA PHE A 84 4.63 -6.93 10.18
C PHE A 84 4.83 -5.44 10.41
N LEU A 85 5.99 -4.94 10.01
CA LEU A 85 6.23 -3.52 9.85
C LEU A 85 6.00 -3.16 8.39
N LEU A 86 5.08 -2.23 8.14
CA LEU A 86 4.77 -1.72 6.81
C LEU A 86 5.42 -0.36 6.60
N PHE A 87 6.21 -0.21 5.53
CA PHE A 87 6.68 1.08 5.05
C PHE A 87 6.03 1.43 3.73
N LEU A 88 5.49 2.64 3.65
CA LEU A 88 4.88 3.18 2.43
C LEU A 88 5.64 4.44 2.02
N ARG A 89 6.00 4.50 0.74
CA ARG A 89 6.72 5.64 0.17
C ARG A 89 6.28 5.92 -1.26
N PRO A 90 5.79 7.13 -1.58
CA PRO A 90 5.65 7.57 -2.96
C PRO A 90 7.03 7.72 -3.61
N ARG A 91 7.19 7.22 -4.84
CA ARG A 91 8.40 7.47 -5.63
C ARG A 91 8.52 8.95 -6.00
N ALA A 92 9.76 9.41 -6.19
CA ALA A 92 10.05 10.80 -6.57
C ALA A 92 9.54 11.13 -7.99
N SER A 93 9.50 10.14 -8.89
CA SER A 93 8.85 10.27 -10.19
C SER A 93 7.33 10.27 -10.00
N GLN A 94 6.71 11.43 -10.24
CA GLN A 94 5.27 11.62 -10.19
C GLN A 94 4.81 12.17 -11.53
N PHE A 95 3.66 11.71 -12.00
CA PHE A 95 3.09 12.14 -13.27
C PHE A 95 1.79 12.90 -13.02
N GLU A 96 1.59 14.00 -13.75
CA GLU A 96 0.30 14.70 -13.73
C GLU A 96 -0.78 13.78 -14.30
N LEU A 97 -1.88 13.61 -13.55
CA LEU A 97 -3.00 12.75 -13.96
C LEU A 97 -3.59 13.23 -15.29
N SER A 98 -3.68 14.55 -15.49
CA SER A 98 -4.14 15.16 -16.75
C SER A 98 -3.24 14.81 -17.92
N SER A 99 -1.92 14.84 -17.74
CA SER A 99 -0.97 14.43 -18.77
C SER A 99 -1.08 12.94 -19.10
N LEU A 100 -1.28 12.07 -18.10
CA LEU A 100 -1.53 10.64 -18.35
C LEU A 100 -2.83 10.41 -19.14
N LEU A 101 -3.92 11.10 -18.77
CA LEU A 101 -5.21 10.97 -19.45
C LEU A 101 -5.14 11.47 -20.91
N ILE A 102 -4.50 12.61 -21.17
CA ILE A 102 -4.33 13.16 -22.52
C ILE A 102 -3.44 12.27 -23.39
N ASN A 103 -2.34 11.74 -22.84
CA ASN A 103 -1.46 10.83 -23.59
C ASN A 103 -2.14 9.48 -23.85
N SER A 104 -2.92 8.95 -22.90
CA SER A 104 -3.70 7.72 -23.10
C SER A 104 -4.78 7.84 -24.19
N THR A 105 -5.22 9.07 -24.49
CA THR A 105 -6.20 9.35 -25.55
C THR A 105 -5.56 9.57 -26.91
N GLN A 106 -4.28 9.94 -27.00
CA GLN A 106 -3.56 10.09 -28.29
C GLN A 106 -2.86 8.82 -28.77
N GLU A 107 -2.36 7.96 -27.86
CA GLU A 107 -1.63 6.73 -28.24
C GLU A 107 -2.46 5.45 -28.19
N GLY A 108 -3.77 5.56 -27.95
CA GLY A 108 -4.60 4.41 -27.63
C GLY A 108 -4.39 3.98 -26.18
N VAL A 109 -5.48 3.55 -25.54
CA VAL A 109 -5.60 3.33 -24.09
C VAL A 109 -4.42 2.53 -23.52
N MET A 110 -3.43 3.23 -22.95
CA MET A 110 -2.53 2.67 -21.96
C MET A 110 -3.31 2.61 -20.64
N GLY A 111 -4.04 1.52 -20.44
CA GLY A 111 -4.58 1.15 -19.14
C GLY A 111 -3.43 0.74 -18.22
N LEU A 112 -3.40 1.32 -17.02
CA LEU A 112 -2.58 0.86 -15.89
C LEU A 112 -3.28 -0.30 -15.17
#